data_AF-A0A351T9V5-F1
#
_entry.id   AF-A0A351T9V5-F1
#
_cell.length_a   1.000
_cell.length_b   1.000
_cell.length_c   1.000
_cell.angle_alpha   90.00
_cell.angle_beta   90.00
_cell.angle_gamma   90.00
#
_symmetry.space_group_name_H-M   'P 1'
#
loop_
_entity.id
_entity.type
_entity.pdbx_description
1 polymer ?
#
loop_
_entity_poly.entity_id
_entity_poly.type
_entity_poly.pdbx_seq_one_letter_code
_entity_poly.pdbx_strand_id
1 'polypeptide(L)'
;MFEYKTKKQKEFDNVNINGDVGDITEYTTALFNLAIELKASDIHIEPTRDYVLIRLRESGDFIYVDKIAHDEYAKLLSRLKIMSSLRIDEKQKPQD
;
A
#
# COMPACT_ATOMS: atom_id res chain seq x y z
N MET A 1 -0.59 5.28 -12.68
CA MET A 1 0.23 5.06 -11.48
C MET A 1 0.05 3.64 -10.96
N PHE A 2 -1.16 3.18 -10.64
CA PHE A 2 -1.41 1.75 -10.37
C PHE A 2 -1.82 1.04 -11.65
N GLU A 3 -0.90 0.27 -12.22
CA GLU A 3 -1.11 -0.44 -13.49
C GLU A 3 -2.05 -1.64 -13.35
N TYR A 4 -2.25 -2.13 -12.12
CA TYR A 4 -3.04 -3.31 -11.84
C TYR A 4 -4.07 -3.05 -10.72
N LYS A 5 -5.29 -3.57 -10.88
CA LYS A 5 -6.30 -3.68 -9.82
C LYS A 5 -7.27 -4.82 -10.10
N THR A 6 -7.48 -5.74 -9.16
CA THR A 6 -8.46 -6.85 -9.30
C THR A 6 -9.06 -7.26 -7.96
N LYS A 7 -10.22 -7.90 -7.96
CA LYS A 7 -10.75 -8.64 -6.79
C LYS A 7 -10.27 -10.10 -6.73
N LYS A 8 -9.72 -10.64 -7.82
CA LYS A 8 -9.31 -12.04 -7.92
C LYS A 8 -7.83 -12.23 -7.62
N GLN A 9 -7.53 -12.83 -6.46
CA GLN A 9 -6.14 -13.17 -6.07
C GLN A 9 -5.36 -13.89 -7.17
N LYS A 10 -5.96 -14.89 -7.84
CA LYS A 10 -5.29 -15.67 -8.90
C LYS A 10 -4.76 -14.81 -10.05
N GLU A 11 -5.45 -13.74 -10.38
CA GLU A 11 -5.01 -12.82 -11.42
C GLU A 11 -3.86 -11.93 -10.90
N PHE A 12 -3.87 -11.60 -9.61
CA PHE A 12 -2.86 -10.79 -8.94
C PHE A 12 -1.56 -11.55 -8.63
N ASP A 13 -1.62 -12.88 -8.48
CA ASP A 13 -0.44 -13.71 -8.18
C ASP A 13 0.68 -13.54 -9.20
N ASN A 14 0.35 -13.28 -10.47
CA ASN A 14 1.31 -13.10 -11.56
C ASN A 14 1.82 -11.66 -11.72
N VAL A 15 1.34 -10.71 -10.90
CA VAL A 15 1.83 -9.33 -10.91
C VAL A 15 3.26 -9.30 -10.36
N ASN A 16 4.15 -8.61 -11.08
CA ASN A 16 5.54 -8.41 -10.69
C ASN A 16 5.65 -7.53 -9.45
N ILE A 17 6.74 -7.69 -8.70
CA ILE A 17 7.05 -6.80 -7.58
C ILE A 17 7.57 -5.48 -8.14
N ASN A 18 6.89 -4.39 -7.81
CA ASN A 18 7.30 -3.04 -8.11
C ASN A 18 8.49 -2.64 -7.21
N GLY A 19 9.67 -2.61 -7.83
CA GLY A 19 10.93 -2.27 -7.16
C GLY A 19 11.21 -0.77 -7.05
N ASP A 20 10.44 0.07 -7.73
CA ASP A 20 10.62 1.53 -7.72
C ASP A 20 9.27 2.20 -7.97
N VAL A 21 8.67 2.74 -6.90
CA VAL A 21 7.38 3.44 -7.01
C VAL A 21 7.54 4.89 -7.48
N GLY A 22 8.77 5.35 -7.73
CA GLY A 22 9.09 6.74 -8.07
C GLY A 22 9.02 7.66 -6.85
N ASP A 23 8.41 8.85 -7.02
CA ASP A 23 8.23 9.78 -5.91
C ASP A 23 7.20 9.25 -4.90
N ILE A 24 7.66 9.05 -3.66
CA ILE A 24 6.81 8.46 -2.61
C ILE A 24 5.63 9.34 -2.21
N THR A 25 5.75 10.67 -2.36
CA THR A 25 4.67 11.61 -2.05
C THR A 25 3.57 11.51 -3.10
N GLU A 26 3.94 11.46 -4.37
CA GLU A 26 3.01 11.24 -5.49
C GLU A 26 2.34 9.87 -5.37
N TYR A 27 3.11 8.81 -5.05
CA TYR A 27 2.58 7.47 -4.86
C TYR A 27 1.55 7.39 -3.73
N THR A 28 1.88 7.98 -2.57
CA THR A 28 0.97 8.03 -1.42
C THR A 28 -0.32 8.78 -1.77
N THR A 29 -0.19 9.92 -2.45
CA THR A 29 -1.33 10.74 -2.89
C THR A 29 -2.22 9.97 -3.86
N ALA A 30 -1.62 9.29 -4.84
CA ALA A 30 -2.36 8.47 -5.79
C ALA A 30 -3.07 7.30 -5.09
N LEU A 31 -2.43 6.65 -4.12
CA LEU A 31 -3.03 5.54 -3.37
C LEU A 31 -4.29 6.01 -2.63
N PHE A 32 -4.22 7.18 -1.98
CA PHE A 32 -5.36 7.77 -1.29
C PHE A 32 -6.47 8.18 -2.27
N ASN A 33 -6.11 8.79 -3.40
CA ASN A 33 -7.07 9.15 -4.44
C ASN A 33 -7.79 7.90 -4.99
N LEU A 34 -7.05 6.81 -5.22
CA LEU A 34 -7.64 5.54 -5.67
C LEU A 34 -8.58 4.96 -4.61
N ALA A 35 -8.21 4.99 -3.32
CA ALA A 35 -9.08 4.56 -2.24
C ALA A 35 -10.39 5.36 -2.19
N ILE A 36 -10.31 6.68 -2.37
CA ILE A 36 -11.50 7.56 -2.43
C ILE A 36 -12.35 7.26 -3.67
N GLU A 37 -11.73 7.11 -4.85
CA GLU A 37 -12.42 6.78 -6.11
C GLU A 37 -13.22 5.48 -5.99
N LEU A 38 -12.59 4.45 -5.39
CA LEU A 38 -13.21 3.15 -5.15
C LEU A 38 -14.13 3.14 -3.93
N LYS A 39 -14.28 4.25 -3.20
CA LYS A 39 -15.03 4.32 -1.93
C LYS A 39 -14.61 3.23 -0.95
N ALA A 40 -13.30 2.97 -0.88
CA ALA A 40 -12.72 1.99 0.01
C ALA A 40 -12.87 2.44 1.48
N SER A 41 -13.20 1.50 2.36
CA SER A 41 -13.26 1.75 3.81
C SER A 41 -11.88 1.73 4.46
N ASP A 42 -10.98 0.89 3.94
CA ASP A 42 -9.67 0.64 4.53
C ASP A 42 -8.61 0.53 3.44
N ILE A 43 -7.42 1.05 3.75
CA ILE A 43 -6.20 0.82 2.97
C ILE A 43 -5.33 -0.15 3.78
N HIS A 44 -5.06 -1.31 3.21
CA HIS A 44 -4.22 -2.33 3.82
C HIS A 44 -2.83 -2.34 3.17
N ILE A 45 -1.80 -2.18 4.00
CA ILE A 45 -0.38 -2.28 3.61
C ILE A 45 0.22 -3.41 4.43
N GLU A 46 0.44 -4.56 3.79
CA GLU A 46 0.70 -5.84 4.45
C GLU A 46 2.07 -6.39 4.04
N PRO A 47 3.10 -6.25 4.87
CA PRO A 47 4.40 -6.88 4.60
C PRO A 47 4.27 -8.41 4.62
N THR A 48 4.69 -9.06 3.54
CA THR A 48 4.81 -10.51 3.45
C THR A 48 6.29 -10.92 3.56
N ARG A 49 6.61 -12.17 3.22
CA ARG A 49 8.00 -12.65 3.20
C ARG A 49 8.83 -12.04 2.07
N ASP A 50 8.23 -11.91 0.88
CA ASP A 50 8.97 -11.61 -0.36
C ASP A 50 8.65 -10.21 -0.92
N TYR A 51 7.49 -9.66 -0.57
CA TYR A 51 7.01 -8.35 -1.01
C TYR A 51 6.04 -7.74 -0.01
N VAL A 52 5.68 -6.47 -0.20
CA VAL A 52 4.61 -5.83 0.56
C VAL A 52 3.37 -5.72 -0.31
N LEU A 53 2.27 -6.23 0.21
CA LEU A 53 0.98 -6.30 -0.48
C LEU A 53 0.16 -5.05 -0.15
N ILE A 54 -0.32 -4.35 -1.18
CA ILE A 54 -1.27 -3.23 -1.03
C ILE A 54 -2.65 -3.66 -1.52
N ARG A 55 -3.65 -3.52 -0.64
CA ARG A 55 -5.05 -3.82 -0.94
C ARG A 55 -5.97 -2.75 -0.38
N LEU A 56 -7.13 -2.64 -1.00
CA LEU A 56 -8.21 -1.75 -0.56
C LEU A 56 -9.42 -2.60 -0.20
N ARG A 57 -10.12 -2.24 0.87
CA ARG A 57 -11.41 -2.87 1.20
C ARG A 57 -12.54 -2.06 0.59
N GLU A 58 -13.29 -2.63 -0.34
CA GLU A 58 -14.49 -2.03 -0.92
C GLU A 58 -15.69 -2.93 -0.61
N SER A 59 -16.72 -2.39 0.04
CA SER A 59 -18.00 -3.09 0.26
C SER A 59 -17.87 -4.50 0.87
N GLY A 60 -16.86 -4.70 1.72
CA GLY A 60 -16.58 -5.98 2.38
C GLY A 60 -15.53 -6.85 1.67
N ASP A 61 -15.26 -6.60 0.39
CA ASP A 61 -14.29 -7.36 -0.41
C ASP A 61 -12.93 -6.66 -0.47
N PHE A 62 -11.87 -7.43 -0.74
CA PHE A 62 -10.55 -6.91 -1.02
C PHE A 62 -10.32 -6.70 -2.52
N ILE A 63 -9.75 -5.55 -2.85
CA ILE A 63 -9.21 -5.22 -4.16
C ILE A 63 -7.69 -5.19 -4.03
N TYR A 64 -7.01 -6.07 -4.76
CA TYR A 64 -5.56 -6.12 -4.88
C TYR A 64 -5.09 -4.99 -5.78
N VAL A 65 -4.14 -4.17 -5.32
CA VAL A 65 -3.69 -2.96 -6.02
C VAL A 65 -2.24 -3.11 -6.47
N ASP A 66 -1.32 -3.45 -5.58
CA ASP A 66 0.11 -3.44 -5.91
C ASP A 66 0.91 -4.43 -5.05
N LYS A 67 2.05 -4.87 -5.58
CA LYS A 67 3.11 -5.55 -4.82
C LYS A 67 4.34 -4.66 -4.88
N ILE A 68 4.78 -4.12 -3.76
CA ILE A 68 5.98 -3.28 -3.72
C ILE A 68 7.14 -4.00 -3.01
N ALA A 69 8.37 -3.64 -3.36
CA ALA A 69 9.54 -4.10 -2.63
C ALA A 69 9.57 -3.55 -1.19
N HIS A 70 10.27 -4.26 -0.30
CA HIS A 70 10.39 -3.85 1.11
C HIS A 70 11.05 -2.47 1.30
N ASP A 71 11.96 -2.10 0.41
CA ASP A 71 12.61 -0.79 0.45
C ASP A 71 11.62 0.35 0.16
N GLU A 72 10.71 0.15 -0.80
CA GLU A 72 9.64 1.11 -1.10
C GLU A 72 8.61 1.17 0.04
N TYR A 73 8.32 0.05 0.70
CA TYR A 73 7.50 0.03 1.90
C TYR A 73 8.11 0.86 3.03
N ALA A 74 9.43 0.79 3.25
CA ALA A 74 10.08 1.58 4.30
C ALA A 74 9.94 3.10 4.06
N LYS A 75 9.99 3.54 2.79
CA LYS A 75 9.70 4.92 2.39
C LYS A 75 8.24 5.28 2.66
N LEU A 76 7.31 4.42 2.22
CA LEU A 76 5.87 4.61 2.41
C LEU A 76 5.49 4.71 3.90
N LEU A 77 5.98 3.77 4.72
CA LEU A 77 5.73 3.75 6.16
C LEU A 77 6.23 5.03 6.84
N SER A 78 7.43 5.49 6.48
CA SER A 78 7.98 6.73 7.03
C SER A 78 7.13 7.95 6.65
N ARG A 79 6.68 8.01 5.39
CA ARG A 79 5.78 9.07 4.91
C ARG A 79 4.46 9.08 5.67
N LEU A 80 3.82 7.92 5.82
CA LEU A 80 2.55 7.78 6.56
C LEU A 80 2.71 8.20 8.02
N LYS A 81 3.78 7.75 8.69
CA LYS A 81 4.05 8.15 10.07
C LYS A 81 4.21 9.67 10.21
N ILE A 82 4.94 10.32 9.30
CA ILE A 82 5.08 11.79 9.31
C ILE A 82 3.71 12.46 9.15
N MET A 83 2.90 12.00 8.20
CA MET A 83 1.56 12.56 7.96
C MET A 83 0.64 12.41 9.18
N SER A 84 0.79 11.34 9.93
CA SER A 84 0.04 11.07 11.17
C SER A 84 0.69 11.61 12.44
N SER A 85 1.80 12.37 12.35
CA SER A 85 2.57 12.85 13.51
C SER A 85 3.07 11.74 14.45
N LEU A 86 3.33 10.56 13.90
CA LEU A 86 3.86 9.39 14.60
C LEU A 86 5.39 9.35 14.62
N ARG A 87 5.95 8.58 15.54
CA ARG A 87 7.40 8.40 15.67
C ARG A 87 7.94 7.41 14.63
N ILE A 88 8.86 7.89 13.80
CA ILE A 88 9.50 7.11 12.72
C ILE A 88 10.48 6.08 13.28
N ASP A 89 11.18 6.42 14.36
CA ASP A 89 12.19 5.59 15.01
C ASP A 89 11.60 4.40 15.79
N GLU A 90 10.36 4.53 16.27
CA GLU A 90 9.65 3.44 16.96
C GLU A 90 9.05 2.44 15.96
N LYS A 91 9.48 1.18 16.02
CA LYS A 91 9.06 0.10 15.09
C LYS A 91 8.57 -1.16 15.79
N GLN A 92 8.70 -1.24 17.11
CA GLN A 92 8.40 -2.44 17.90
C GLN A 92 7.02 -2.40 18.52
N LYS A 93 6.51 -1.20 18.82
CA LYS A 93 5.19 -1.01 19.43
C LYS A 93 4.17 -0.49 18.41
N PRO A 94 2.88 -0.89 18.56
CA PRO A 94 1.78 -0.25 17.85
C PRO A 94 1.75 1.27 18.12
N GLN A 95 1.30 2.03 17.12
CA GLN A 95 1.13 3.48 17.17
C GLN A 95 -0.16 3.84 16.43
N ASP A 96 -0.91 4.79 16.99
CA ASP A 96 -2.20 5.29 16.50
C ASP A 96 -2.17 6.82 16.34
#